data_AF-A0A1Q5THJ6-F1
#
_entry.id   AF-A0A1Q5THJ6-F1
#
_cell.length_a   1.000
_cell.length_b   1.000
_cell.length_c   1.000
_cell.angle_alpha   90.00
_cell.angle_beta   90.00
_cell.angle_gamma   90.00
#
_symmetry.space_group_name_H-M   'P 1'
#
loop_
_entity.id
_entity.type
_entity.pdbx_description
1 polymer ?
#
loop_
_entity_poly.entity_id
_entity_poly.type
_entity_poly.pdbx_seq_one_letter_code
_entity_poly.pdbx_strand_id
1 'polypeptide(L)'
;MKLLCNYHKNGHQSVYKMILRWAPPSENKTLAYVKGVAKALRVDPMQTLDINKSTLIALSKAIIQHENSKQPYSEATFEKTFELL
;
A
#
# COMPACT_ATOMS: atom_id res chain seq x y z
N MET A 1 -1.01 9.72 -2.06
CA MET A 1 -1.67 8.98 -0.95
C MET A 1 -3.20 9.02 -0.99
N LYS A 2 -3.84 10.08 -1.52
CA LYS A 2 -5.31 10.22 -1.60
C LYS A 2 -6.06 9.00 -2.16
N LEU A 3 -5.47 8.33 -3.16
CA LEU A 3 -6.02 7.10 -3.73
C LEU A 3 -6.14 5.95 -2.71
N LEU A 4 -5.13 5.74 -1.86
CA LEU A 4 -5.16 4.72 -0.81
C LEU A 4 -6.23 5.05 0.25
N CYS A 5 -6.37 6.33 0.61
CA CYS A 5 -7.47 6.77 1.47
C CYS A 5 -8.84 6.49 0.85
N ASN A 6 -8.99 6.73 -0.46
CA ASN A 6 -10.24 6.43 -1.18
C ASN A 6 -10.53 4.94 -1.25
N TYR A 7 -9.52 4.09 -1.45
CA TYR A 7 -9.68 2.63 -1.41
C TYR A 7 -10.24 2.20 -0.05
N HIS A 8 -9.67 2.69 1.04
CA HIS A 8 -10.15 2.38 2.38
C HIS A 8 -11.60 2.87 2.59
N LYS A 9 -11.92 4.11 2.19
CA LYS A 9 -13.30 4.66 2.26
C LYS A 9 -14.32 3.83 1.48
N ASN A 10 -13.89 3.19 0.39
CA ASN A 10 -14.74 2.34 -0.45
C ASN A 10 -14.72 0.85 -0.06
N GLY A 11 -14.28 0.51 1.15
CA GLY A 11 -14.33 -0.87 1.68
C GLY A 11 -13.15 -1.76 1.33
N HIS A 12 -12.14 -1.26 0.62
CA HIS A 12 -10.86 -1.94 0.41
C HIS A 12 -9.92 -1.66 1.58
N GLN A 13 -10.23 -2.21 2.74
CA GLN A 13 -9.59 -1.84 4.00
C GLN A 13 -8.43 -2.74 4.43
N SER A 14 -8.08 -3.76 3.64
CA SER A 14 -6.97 -4.68 3.92
C SER A 14 -5.93 -4.65 2.81
N VAL A 15 -4.71 -5.10 3.09
CA VAL A 15 -3.65 -5.23 2.06
C VAL A 15 -4.16 -6.06 0.89
N TYR A 16 -4.82 -7.19 1.16
CA TYR A 16 -5.39 -8.05 0.14
C TYR A 16 -6.35 -7.28 -0.77
N LYS A 17 -7.35 -6.59 -0.21
CA LYS A 17 -8.36 -5.87 -1.00
C LYS A 17 -7.77 -4.68 -1.77
N MET A 18 -6.84 -3.95 -1.16
CA MET A 18 -6.19 -2.79 -1.79
C MET A 18 -5.33 -3.22 -2.98
N ILE A 19 -4.49 -4.24 -2.79
CA ILE A 19 -3.60 -4.73 -3.85
C ILE A 19 -4.39 -5.49 -4.91
N LEU A 20 -5.43 -6.25 -4.55
CA LEU A 20 -6.31 -6.88 -5.53
C LEU A 20 -6.97 -5.85 -6.47
N ARG A 21 -7.35 -4.69 -5.93
CA ARG A 21 -7.90 -3.57 -6.72
C ARG A 21 -6.84 -2.87 -7.58
N TRP A 22 -5.60 -2.78 -7.09
CA TRP A 22 -4.46 -2.13 -7.74
C TRP A 22 -3.85 -2.97 -8.87
N ALA A 23 -3.62 -4.26 -8.60
CA ALA A 23 -2.97 -5.22 -9.49
C ALA A 23 -3.79 -6.51 -9.55
N PRO A 24 -4.82 -6.59 -10.42
CA PRO A 24 -5.66 -7.77 -10.57
C PRO A 24 -4.89 -9.01 -11.06
N PRO A 25 -5.34 -10.23 -10.71
CA PRO A 25 -4.60 -11.48 -10.96
C PRO A 25 -4.59 -11.92 -12.42
N SER A 26 -5.42 -11.33 -13.28
CA SER A 26 -5.40 -11.58 -14.73
C SER A 26 -4.08 -11.14 -15.37
N GLU A 27 -3.42 -10.14 -14.79
CA GLU A 27 -2.21 -9.50 -15.34
C GLU A 27 -1.01 -9.61 -14.42
N ASN A 28 -1.22 -9.91 -13.14
CA ASN A 28 -0.21 -9.80 -12.10
C ASN A 28 -0.10 -11.05 -11.24
N LYS A 29 1.07 -11.26 -10.64
CA LYS A 29 1.25 -12.20 -9.53
C LYS A 29 0.71 -11.61 -8.23
N THR A 30 -0.58 -11.28 -8.18
CA THR A 30 -1.24 -10.52 -7.10
C THR A 30 -0.99 -11.11 -5.72
N LEU A 31 -1.02 -12.44 -5.56
CA LEU A 31 -0.76 -13.07 -4.27
C LEU A 31 0.68 -12.86 -3.78
N ALA A 32 1.66 -12.82 -4.69
CA ALA A 32 3.04 -12.50 -4.33
C ALA A 32 3.18 -11.02 -3.92
N TYR A 33 2.47 -10.13 -4.60
CA TYR A 33 2.38 -8.71 -4.26
C TYR A 33 1.76 -8.51 -2.88
N VAL A 34 0.58 -9.08 -2.63
CA VAL A 34 -0.09 -9.05 -1.33
C VAL A 34 0.85 -9.52 -0.22
N LYS A 35 1.53 -10.66 -0.41
CA LYS A 35 2.50 -11.19 0.58
C LYS A 35 3.67 -10.23 0.82
N GLY A 36 4.21 -9.63 -0.24
CA GLY A 36 5.31 -8.65 -0.14
C GLY A 36 4.91 -7.42 0.66
N VAL A 37 3.75 -6.83 0.35
CA VAL A 37 3.25 -5.63 1.03
C VAL A 37 2.88 -5.94 2.48
N ALA A 38 2.16 -7.04 2.73
CA ALA A 38 1.79 -7.46 4.08
C ALA A 38 3.03 -7.71 4.97
N LYS A 39 4.07 -8.34 4.41
CA LYS A 39 5.35 -8.55 5.11
C LYS A 39 6.05 -7.22 5.44
N ALA A 40 6.07 -6.26 4.51
CA ALA A 40 6.68 -4.95 4.73
C ALA A 40 5.96 -4.17 5.84
N LEU A 41 4.64 -4.31 5.93
CA LEU A 41 3.82 -3.65 6.95
C LEU A 41 3.75 -4.43 8.28
N ARG A 42 4.22 -5.68 8.31
CA ARG A 42 4.09 -6.60 9.46
C ARG A 42 2.65 -6.84 9.89
N VAL A 43 1.78 -7.02 8.90
CA VAL A 43 0.33 -7.21 9.06
C VAL A 43 -0.09 -8.52 8.41
N ASP A 44 -1.07 -9.22 9.00
CA ASP A 44 -1.91 -10.16 8.27
C ASP A 44 -2.55 -9.49 7.03
N PRO A 45 -2.52 -10.13 5.83
CA PRO A 45 -3.04 -9.52 4.60
C PRO A 45 -4.54 -9.21 4.59
N MET A 46 -5.33 -9.91 5.40
CA MET A 46 -6.78 -9.76 5.47
C MET A 46 -7.23 -8.83 6.59
N GLN A 47 -6.35 -8.46 7.53
CA GLN A 47 -6.71 -7.55 8.60
C GLN A 47 -7.11 -6.16 8.07
N THR A 48 -8.06 -5.53 8.76
CA THR A 48 -8.41 -4.13 8.54
C THR A 48 -7.25 -3.25 8.96
N LEU A 49 -6.80 -2.37 8.07
CA LEU A 49 -5.72 -1.43 8.30
C LEU A 49 -6.26 -0.09 8.79
N ASP A 50 -5.63 0.48 9.80
CA ASP A 50 -5.85 1.88 10.17
C ASP A 50 -5.15 2.81 9.17
N ILE A 51 -5.88 3.81 8.65
CA ILE A 51 -5.33 4.80 7.73
C ILE A 51 -4.78 5.99 8.52
N ASN A 52 -3.59 5.79 9.08
CA ASN A 52 -2.78 6.83 9.70
C ASN A 52 -1.54 7.13 8.85
N LYS A 53 -0.74 8.14 9.27
CA LYS A 53 0.48 8.55 8.56
C LYS A 53 1.44 7.38 8.33
N SER A 54 1.73 6.58 9.36
CA SER A 54 2.70 5.49 9.26
C SER A 54 2.22 4.39 8.31
N THR A 55 0.94 3.98 8.39
CA THR A 55 0.37 2.98 7.47
C THR A 55 0.41 3.45 6.02
N LEU A 56 0.00 4.69 5.75
CA LEU A 56 -0.02 5.22 4.37
C LEU A 56 1.37 5.33 3.76
N ILE A 57 2.36 5.76 4.55
CA ILE A 57 3.75 5.82 4.12
C ILE A 57 4.29 4.40 3.87
N ALA A 58 4.04 3.46 4.79
CA ALA A 58 4.48 2.07 4.64
C ALA A 58 3.86 1.39 3.41
N LEU A 59 2.55 1.56 3.18
CA LEU A 59 1.86 1.08 1.97
C LEU A 59 2.51 1.67 0.71
N SER A 60 2.71 2.98 0.69
CA SER A 60 3.28 3.68 -0.48
C SER A 60 4.69 3.18 -0.78
N LYS A 61 5.54 3.02 0.24
CA LYS A 61 6.90 2.48 0.09
C LYS A 61 6.89 1.05 -0.43
N ALA A 62 6.05 0.18 0.13
CA ALA A 62 5.98 -1.22 -0.24
C ALA A 62 5.48 -1.40 -1.69
N ILE A 63 4.50 -0.60 -2.11
CA ILE A 63 4.02 -0.55 -3.50
C ILE A 63 5.15 -0.11 -4.43
N ILE A 64 5.78 1.04 -4.16
CA ILE A 64 6.88 1.56 -4.99
C ILE A 64 8.03 0.55 -5.12
N GLN A 65 8.40 -0.10 -4.01
CA GLN A 65 9.42 -1.15 -3.97
C GLN A 65 9.04 -2.34 -4.84
N HIS A 66 7.78 -2.76 -4.83
CA HIS A 66 7.30 -3.88 -5.65
C HIS A 66 7.31 -3.52 -7.14
N GLU A 67 6.77 -2.36 -7.50
CA GLU A 67 6.64 -1.91 -8.90
C GLU A 67 8.00 -1.64 -9.55
N ASN A 68 8.92 -1.02 -8.81
CA ASN A 68 10.17 -0.53 -9.38
C ASN A 68 11.39 -1.35 -8.96
N SER A 69 11.19 -2.42 -8.18
CA SER A 69 12.26 -3.17 -7.49
C SER A 69 13.14 -2.33 -6.55
N LYS A 70 12.78 -1.06 -6.31
CA LYS A 70 13.45 -0.12 -5.41
C LYS A 70 12.48 0.94 -4.92
N GLN A 71 12.75 1.49 -3.75
CA GLN A 71 12.07 2.66 -3.21
C GLN A 71 13.12 3.79 -3.10
N PRO A 72 13.23 4.67 -4.11
CA PRO A 72 14.34 5.62 -4.20
C PRO A 72 14.07 6.97 -3.50
N TYR A 73 12.85 7.19 -3.01
CA TYR A 73 12.43 8.46 -2.42
C TYR A 73 12.75 8.51 -0.92
N SER A 74 13.17 9.68 -0.44
CA SER A 74 13.46 9.92 0.97
C SER A 74 12.20 9.97 1.85
N GLU A 75 12.37 9.85 3.17
CA GLU A 75 11.27 10.01 4.14
C GLU A 75 10.53 11.34 3.95
N ALA A 76 11.27 12.44 3.83
CA ALA A 76 10.73 13.79 3.68
C ALA A 76 9.78 13.91 2.47
N THR A 77 10.01 13.12 1.41
CA THR A 77 9.10 13.08 0.25
C THR A 77 7.73 12.53 0.65
N PHE A 78 7.71 11.47 1.45
CA PHE A 78 6.48 10.86 1.94
C PHE A 78 5.78 11.75 2.98
N GLU A 79 6.53 12.40 3.86
CA GLU A 79 5.97 13.34 4.83
C GLU A 79 5.26 14.50 4.14
N LYS A 80 5.94 15.15 3.20
CA LYS A 80 5.34 16.22 2.40
C LYS A 80 4.11 15.74 1.62
N THR A 81 4.15 14.51 1.09
CA THR A 81 2.99 13.93 0.39
C THR A 81 1.81 13.69 1.34
N PHE A 82 2.07 13.33 2.59
CA PHE A 82 1.04 13.15 3.61
C PHE A 82 0.44 14.50 4.05
N GLU A 83 1.25 15.56 4.16
CA GLU A 83 0.78 16.92 4.50
C GLU A 83 -0.15 17.53 3.44
N LEU A 84 -0.09 17.03 2.21
CA LEU A 84 -0.93 17.46 1.08
C LEU A 84 -2.21 16.64 0.90
N LEU A 85 -2.52 15.72 1.82
CA LEU A 85 -3.75 14.89 1.79
C LEU A 85 -5.01 15.70 2.08
#